data_AF-A0A833REL8-F1
#
_entry.id   AF-A0A833REL8-F1
#
_cell.length_a   1.000
_cell.length_b   1.000
_cell.length_c   1.000
_cell.angle_alpha   90.00
_cell.angle_beta   90.00
_cell.angle_gamma   90.00
#
_symmetry.space_group_name_H-M   'P 1'
#
loop_
_entity.id
_entity.type
_entity.pdbx_description
1 polymer ?
#
loop_
_entity_poly.entity_id
_entity_poly.type
_entity_poly.pdbx_seq_one_letter_code
_entity_poly.pdbx_strand_id
1 'polypeptide(L)'
;MVVYNNAILDYDSEISCVSIGQLEPRKAVVVVVVRDREDLLDLPDFMFTCTRLEKLKLFMATAVALPINIRPELVHLPALKFVDLTGVALVDDDRFTQNLCSSPVLETMVLRLCDLDITEISSKVLKELTIYRCCQRRRTRISCPTLASLDIESYQEMELKNMTSLKYAKICLHLDENHGDLNLLSSLSNVSHLSLGLLSSVQGIFLFS
;
A
#
# COMPACT_ATOMS: atom_id res chain seq x y z
N MET A 1 27.21 1.32 -11.08
CA MET A 1 26.88 0.74 -9.76
C MET A 1 27.07 1.84 -8.73
N VAL A 2 26.03 2.66 -8.50
CA VAL A 2 26.06 3.65 -7.42
C VAL A 2 25.53 2.92 -6.20
N VAL A 3 26.45 2.39 -5.40
CA VAL A 3 26.15 2.03 -4.02
C VAL A 3 26.00 3.36 -3.31
N TYR A 4 24.82 3.70 -2.80
CA TYR A 4 24.75 4.65 -1.69
C TYR A 4 25.38 3.92 -0.50
N ASN A 5 26.72 3.95 -0.45
CA ASN A 5 27.53 3.36 0.61
C ASN A 5 27.07 4.00 1.92
N ASN A 6 26.72 3.15 2.89
CA ASN A 6 26.72 3.43 4.33
C ASN A 6 26.76 4.93 4.67
N ALA A 7 25.65 5.62 4.47
CA ALA A 7 25.45 6.85 5.20
C ALA A 7 24.99 6.41 6.60
N ILE A 8 25.97 6.15 7.48
CA ILE A 8 25.83 6.63 8.85
C ILE A 8 25.79 8.14 8.66
N LEU A 9 24.59 8.65 8.44
CA LEU A 9 24.34 10.08 8.49
C LEU A 9 24.60 10.46 9.94
N ASP A 10 25.56 11.37 10.07
CA ASP A 10 26.11 11.95 11.28
C ASP A 10 25.00 12.29 12.28
N TYR A 11 25.34 12.35 13.57
CA TYR A 11 24.44 12.46 14.74
C TYR A 11 23.58 13.75 14.80
N ASP A 12 23.40 14.44 13.68
CA ASP A 12 22.71 15.72 13.48
C ASP A 12 21.96 15.81 12.13
N SER A 13 21.60 14.70 11.47
CA SER A 13 20.95 14.74 10.13
C SER A 13 19.64 13.94 9.99
N GLU A 14 18.61 14.68 9.58
CA GLU A 14 17.16 14.42 9.56
C GLU A 14 16.66 13.36 8.53
N ILE A 15 17.53 12.46 8.09
CA ILE A 15 17.18 11.26 7.30
C ILE A 15 17.92 10.09 7.94
N SER A 16 17.22 9.33 8.79
CA SER A 16 17.91 8.32 9.61
C SER A 16 18.46 7.11 8.81
N CYS A 17 17.88 6.73 7.66
CA CYS A 17 18.44 5.67 6.82
C CYS A 17 17.78 5.54 5.42
N VAL A 18 18.56 5.68 4.34
CA VAL A 18 18.20 5.13 3.02
C VAL A 18 19.04 3.87 2.80
N SER A 19 18.43 2.70 2.97
CA SER A 19 19.10 1.41 2.75
C SER A 19 18.72 0.87 1.37
N ILE A 20 19.59 1.08 0.39
CA ILE A 20 19.51 0.38 -0.90
C ILE A 20 20.29 -0.92 -0.75
N GLY A 21 19.60 -1.97 -0.34
CA GLY A 21 20.18 -3.30 -0.11
C GLY A 21 20.05 -4.19 -1.34
N GLN A 22 21.18 -4.63 -1.90
CA GLN A 22 21.18 -5.74 -2.85
C GLN A 22 21.25 -7.05 -2.03
N LEU A 23 20.10 -7.65 -1.71
CA LEU A 23 20.05 -8.87 -0.89
C LEU A 23 20.63 -10.12 -1.59
N GLU A 24 20.63 -10.13 -2.92
CA GLU A 24 21.15 -11.21 -3.76
C GLU A 24 21.73 -10.60 -5.05
N PRO A 25 22.72 -11.24 -5.73
CA PRO A 25 23.29 -10.72 -6.97
C PRO A 25 22.26 -10.43 -8.07
N ARG A 26 21.03 -10.95 -7.94
CA ARG A 26 19.94 -10.80 -8.90
C ARG A 26 18.75 -9.95 -8.46
N LYS A 27 18.52 -9.74 -7.15
CA LYS A 27 17.33 -9.04 -6.63
C LYS A 27 17.70 -7.66 -6.09
N ALA A 28 17.04 -6.61 -6.56
CA ALA A 28 17.16 -5.29 -5.95
C ALA A 28 16.03 -5.06 -4.95
N VAL A 29 16.37 -4.53 -3.78
CA VAL A 29 15.45 -4.13 -2.73
C VAL A 29 15.79 -2.71 -2.33
N VAL A 30 14.78 -1.85 -2.27
CA VAL A 30 14.94 -0.47 -1.81
C VAL A 30 14.08 -0.29 -0.58
N VAL A 31 14.71 0.10 0.53
CA VAL A 31 14.05 0.45 1.77
C VAL A 31 14.43 1.88 2.13
N VAL A 32 13.43 2.75 2.14
CA VAL A 32 13.58 4.14 2.60
C VAL A 32 12.86 4.27 3.92
N VAL A 33 13.58 4.71 4.95
CA VAL A 33 13.02 5.04 6.26
C VAL A 33 13.25 6.52 6.52
N VAL A 34 12.17 7.28 6.59
CA VAL A 34 12.20 8.69 6.97
C VAL A 34 11.60 8.84 8.36
N ARG A 35 12.25 9.63 9.20
CA ARG A 35 11.81 9.96 10.56
C ARG A 35 11.87 11.46 10.73
N ASP A 36 10.99 12.01 11.56
CA ASP A 36 11.09 13.38 12.06
C ASP A 36 11.15 14.45 10.95
N ARG A 37 10.41 14.22 9.85
CA ARG A 37 10.23 15.17 8.75
C ARG A 37 8.76 15.52 8.63
N GLU A 38 8.46 16.77 8.31
CA GLU A 38 7.09 17.23 8.00
C GLU A 38 6.96 17.76 6.57
N ASP A 39 8.09 17.90 5.86
CA ASP A 39 8.17 18.49 4.53
C ASP A 39 8.14 17.44 3.40
N LEU A 40 7.92 17.95 2.18
CA LEU A 40 7.98 17.20 0.93
C LEU A 40 9.28 16.39 0.81
N LEU A 41 9.14 15.10 0.49
CA LEU A 41 10.26 14.21 0.26
C LEU A 41 10.51 14.03 -1.24
N ASP A 42 11.65 14.53 -1.71
CA ASP A 42 12.15 14.27 -3.06
C ASP A 42 12.85 12.91 -3.11
N LEU A 43 12.22 11.94 -3.77
CA LEU A 43 12.81 10.62 -4.01
C LEU A 43 13.41 10.56 -5.42
N PRO A 44 14.62 10.00 -5.59
CA PRO A 44 15.24 9.89 -6.91
C PRO A 44 14.39 9.06 -7.90
N ASP A 45 14.15 9.60 -9.09
CA ASP A 45 13.33 8.94 -10.13
C ASP A 45 13.82 7.52 -10.46
N PHE A 46 15.14 7.28 -10.40
CA PHE A 46 15.71 5.97 -10.74
C PHE A 46 15.17 4.84 -9.86
N MET A 47 14.69 5.15 -8.64
CA MET A 47 14.05 4.18 -7.75
C MET A 47 12.72 3.68 -8.29
N PHE A 48 12.06 4.47 -9.12
CA PHE A 48 10.76 4.16 -9.74
C PHE A 48 10.88 3.69 -11.19
N THR A 49 12.08 3.73 -11.79
CA THR A 49 12.36 3.21 -13.14
C THR A 49 13.26 1.96 -13.13
N CYS A 50 13.62 1.44 -11.96
CA CYS A 50 14.60 0.36 -11.82
C CYS A 50 14.00 -0.99 -12.26
N THR A 51 14.47 -1.51 -13.40
CA THR A 51 13.95 -2.75 -14.02
C THR A 51 14.25 -4.04 -13.24
N ARG A 52 15.10 -3.97 -12.22
CA ARG A 52 15.50 -5.12 -11.39
C ARG A 52 14.94 -5.06 -9.97
N LEU A 53 14.23 -3.98 -9.64
CA LEU A 53 13.67 -3.76 -8.31
C LEU A 53 12.53 -4.73 -8.08
N GLU A 54 12.73 -5.68 -7.16
CA GLU A 54 11.70 -6.65 -6.79
C GLU A 54 10.88 -6.20 -5.59
N LYS A 55 11.48 -5.41 -4.69
CA LYS A 55 10.82 -4.95 -3.48
C LYS A 55 11.07 -3.46 -3.26
N LEU A 56 9.98 -2.71 -3.14
CA LEU A 56 10.01 -1.31 -2.77
C LEU A 56 9.34 -1.15 -1.40
N LYS A 57 10.05 -0.60 -0.44
CA LYS A 57 9.51 -0.24 0.87
C LYS A 57 9.78 1.23 1.15
N LEU A 58 8.72 2.00 1.38
CA LEU A 58 8.80 3.39 1.80
C LEU A 58 8.09 3.49 3.14
N PHE A 59 8.83 3.79 4.21
CA PHE A 59 8.30 3.89 5.55
C PHE A 59 8.57 5.28 6.12
N MET A 60 7.50 6.04 6.33
CA MET A 60 7.53 7.36 6.96
C MET A 60 7.04 7.19 8.41
N ALA A 61 7.93 7.42 9.37
CA ALA A 61 7.66 7.29 10.79
C ALA A 61 7.06 8.60 11.36
N THR A 62 5.98 9.06 10.76
CA THR A 62 5.36 10.36 11.07
C THR A 62 3.92 10.18 11.51
N ALA A 63 3.41 11.15 12.28
CA ALA A 63 2.01 11.14 12.73
C ALA A 63 1.01 11.34 11.58
N VAL A 64 1.44 12.04 10.53
CA VAL A 64 0.67 12.32 9.31
C VAL A 64 1.43 11.78 8.10
N ALA A 65 0.70 11.35 7.07
CA ALA A 65 1.29 10.92 5.82
C ALA A 65 2.10 12.06 5.18
N LEU A 66 3.33 11.76 4.74
CA LEU A 66 4.22 12.75 4.14
C LEU A 66 4.07 12.82 2.63
N PRO A 67 3.94 14.03 2.04
CA PRO A 67 3.91 14.17 0.60
C PRO A 67 5.25 13.73 0.01
N ILE A 68 5.19 12.93 -1.04
CA ILE A 68 6.38 12.55 -1.83
C ILE A 68 6.30 13.17 -3.22
N ASN A 69 7.42 13.72 -3.68
CA ASN A 69 7.51 14.28 -5.02
C ASN A 69 7.91 13.17 -5.99
N ILE A 70 6.95 12.70 -6.77
CA ILE A 70 7.16 11.68 -7.80
C ILE A 70 6.43 12.11 -9.06
N ARG A 71 7.02 11.83 -10.22
CA ARG A 71 6.37 11.91 -11.52
C ARG A 71 5.75 10.56 -11.87
N PRO A 72 4.42 10.39 -11.79
CA PRO A 72 3.81 9.08 -11.98
C PRO A 72 4.10 8.48 -13.35
N GLU A 73 4.25 9.32 -14.38
CA GLU A 73 4.55 8.90 -15.76
C GLU A 73 5.90 8.17 -15.91
N LEU A 74 6.80 8.33 -14.93
CA LEU A 74 8.10 7.64 -14.92
C LEU A 74 8.08 6.32 -14.15
N VAL A 75 6.99 6.01 -13.44
CA VAL A 75 6.92 4.78 -12.64
C VAL A 75 6.83 3.57 -13.58
N HIS A 76 7.94 2.86 -13.71
CA HIS A 76 8.06 1.64 -14.49
C HIS A 76 8.97 0.63 -13.78
N LEU A 77 8.35 -0.31 -13.07
CA LEU A 77 9.03 -1.30 -12.25
C LEU A 77 8.64 -2.73 -12.68
N PRO A 78 9.11 -3.21 -13.85
CA PRO A 78 8.64 -4.46 -14.46
C PRO A 78 8.98 -5.73 -13.66
N ALA A 79 9.92 -5.66 -12.71
CA ALA A 79 10.28 -6.78 -11.84
C ALA A 79 9.68 -6.67 -10.43
N LEU A 80 8.85 -5.66 -10.15
CA LEU A 80 8.34 -5.38 -8.81
C LEU A 80 7.34 -6.45 -8.38
N LYS A 81 7.72 -7.22 -7.35
CA LYS A 81 6.93 -8.28 -6.74
C LYS A 81 6.24 -7.86 -5.46
N PHE A 82 6.81 -6.88 -4.77
CA PHE A 82 6.38 -6.46 -3.45
C PHE A 82 6.48 -4.95 -3.30
N VAL A 83 5.40 -4.33 -2.86
CA VAL A 83 5.40 -2.92 -2.42
C VAL A 83 4.82 -2.79 -1.02
N ASP A 84 5.50 -2.02 -0.16
CA ASP A 84 5.01 -1.64 1.16
C ASP A 84 5.22 -0.13 1.35
N LEU A 85 4.10 0.59 1.40
CA LEU A 85 4.06 2.03 1.61
C LEU A 85 3.43 2.26 2.98
N THR A 86 4.14 2.98 3.83
CA THR A 86 3.65 3.40 5.14
C THR A 86 3.85 4.89 5.31
N GLY A 87 2.78 5.63 5.63
CA GLY A 87 2.86 7.06 5.90
C GLY A 87 3.16 7.92 4.66
N VAL A 88 2.79 7.47 3.46
CA VAL A 88 3.04 8.19 2.20
C VAL A 88 1.79 8.96 1.76
N ALA A 89 1.96 10.20 1.32
CA ALA A 89 0.91 11.01 0.71
C ALA A 89 1.21 11.33 -0.76
N LEU A 90 0.22 11.08 -1.62
CA LEU A 90 0.17 11.49 -3.03
C LEU A 90 -1.27 11.96 -3.29
N VAL A 91 -1.43 13.28 -3.27
CA VAL A 91 -2.75 13.92 -3.37
C VAL A 91 -3.12 14.10 -4.84
N ASP A 92 -4.39 13.84 -5.16
CA ASP A 92 -5.02 14.07 -6.47
C ASP A 92 -4.43 13.32 -7.68
N ASP A 93 -3.65 12.26 -7.45
CA ASP A 93 -3.08 11.46 -8.53
C ASP A 93 -3.03 9.95 -8.19
N ASP A 94 -3.89 9.18 -8.86
CA ASP A 94 -3.97 7.73 -8.70
C ASP A 94 -3.01 6.96 -9.61
N ARG A 95 -2.37 7.65 -10.57
CA ARG A 95 -1.51 7.04 -11.60
C ARG A 95 -0.30 6.35 -10.98
N PHE A 96 0.20 6.87 -9.86
CA PHE A 96 1.28 6.22 -9.12
C PHE A 96 0.88 4.79 -8.70
N THR A 97 -0.27 4.66 -8.04
CA THR A 97 -0.79 3.36 -7.60
C THR A 97 -1.16 2.47 -8.79
N GLN A 98 -1.76 3.03 -9.84
CA GLN A 98 -2.07 2.29 -11.08
C GLN A 98 -0.80 1.75 -11.76
N ASN A 99 0.28 2.53 -11.80
CA ASN A 99 1.55 2.12 -12.39
C ASN A 99 2.26 1.04 -11.56
N LEU A 100 2.12 1.07 -10.23
CA LEU A 100 2.54 -0.04 -9.37
C LEU A 100 1.73 -1.32 -9.69
N CYS A 101 0.40 -1.22 -9.72
CA CYS A 101 -0.51 -2.34 -10.05
C CYS A 101 -0.27 -2.92 -11.45
N SER A 102 0.24 -2.11 -12.37
CA SER A 102 0.58 -2.50 -13.75
C SER A 102 1.85 -3.35 -13.84
N SER A 103 2.62 -3.51 -12.76
CA SER A 103 3.75 -4.43 -12.75
C SER A 103 3.28 -5.87 -13.01
N PRO A 104 3.84 -6.56 -14.02
CA PRO A 104 3.38 -7.87 -14.45
C PRO A 104 3.67 -9.00 -13.46
N VAL A 105 4.44 -8.71 -12.40
CA VAL A 105 4.84 -9.70 -11.39
C VAL A 105 4.54 -9.25 -9.97
N LEU A 106 3.72 -8.21 -9.77
CA LEU A 106 3.38 -7.72 -8.43
C LEU A 106 2.45 -8.70 -7.70
N GLU A 107 2.99 -9.35 -6.66
CA GLU A 107 2.27 -10.37 -5.89
C GLU A 107 1.70 -9.81 -4.59
N THR A 108 2.38 -8.84 -3.98
CA THR A 108 1.98 -8.30 -2.67
C THR A 108 2.01 -6.76 -2.69
N MET A 109 0.90 -6.16 -2.25
CA MET A 109 0.76 -4.72 -2.05
C MET A 109 0.30 -4.43 -0.63
N VAL A 110 1.05 -3.55 0.04
CA VAL A 110 0.75 -3.15 1.40
C VAL A 110 0.74 -1.63 1.50
N LEU A 111 -0.36 -1.09 1.98
CA LEU A 111 -0.60 0.34 2.16
C LEU A 111 -1.03 0.56 3.61
N ARG A 112 -0.27 1.36 4.36
CA ARG A 112 -0.57 1.67 5.76
C ARG A 112 -0.48 3.17 6.01
N LEU A 113 -1.46 3.76 6.68
CA LEU A 113 -1.42 5.16 7.09
C LEU A 113 -1.09 6.11 5.92
N CYS A 114 -1.50 5.77 4.70
CA CYS A 114 -1.21 6.57 3.50
C CYS A 114 -2.36 7.52 3.17
N ASP A 115 -2.08 8.70 2.61
CA ASP A 115 -3.07 9.59 1.98
C ASP A 115 -2.90 9.49 0.45
N LEU A 116 -3.60 8.53 -0.15
CA LEU A 116 -3.51 8.23 -1.59
C LEU A 116 -4.90 8.35 -2.20
N ASP A 117 -5.03 9.07 -3.30
CA ASP A 117 -6.29 9.12 -4.06
C ASP A 117 -6.48 7.82 -4.87
N ILE A 118 -6.77 6.71 -4.21
CA ILE A 118 -6.92 5.41 -4.89
C ILE A 118 -8.34 5.26 -5.41
N THR A 119 -8.51 5.27 -6.73
CA THR A 119 -9.82 5.02 -7.35
C THR A 119 -10.03 3.54 -7.67
N GLU A 120 -8.97 2.86 -8.11
CA GLU A 120 -9.00 1.45 -8.51
C GLU A 120 -7.69 0.72 -8.19
N ILE A 121 -7.82 -0.50 -7.66
CA ILE A 121 -6.75 -1.49 -7.54
C ILE A 121 -7.14 -2.68 -8.42
N SER A 122 -6.52 -2.78 -9.59
CA SER A 122 -6.78 -3.83 -10.56
C SER A 122 -5.46 -4.49 -10.97
N SER A 123 -5.33 -5.78 -10.66
CA SER A 123 -4.15 -6.57 -11.03
C SER A 123 -4.53 -8.02 -11.24
N LYS A 124 -3.97 -8.62 -12.30
CA LYS A 124 -4.17 -10.04 -12.63
C LYS A 124 -3.23 -10.97 -11.88
N VAL A 125 -2.22 -10.43 -11.19
CA VAL A 125 -1.15 -11.22 -10.55
C VAL A 125 -1.04 -10.98 -9.04
N LEU A 126 -1.73 -9.96 -8.52
CA LEU A 126 -1.75 -9.63 -7.10
C LEU A 126 -2.42 -10.74 -6.28
N LYS A 127 -1.69 -11.28 -5.30
CA LYS A 127 -2.10 -12.38 -4.43
C LYS A 127 -2.47 -11.89 -3.03
N GLU A 128 -1.81 -10.83 -2.56
CA GLU A 128 -1.97 -10.30 -1.21
C GLU A 128 -2.15 -8.78 -1.26
N LEU A 129 -3.20 -8.29 -0.59
CA LEU A 129 -3.50 -6.87 -0.46
C LEU A 129 -3.76 -6.53 0.99
N THR A 130 -3.03 -5.54 1.51
CA THR A 130 -3.28 -4.95 2.82
C THR A 130 -3.50 -3.46 2.68
N ILE A 131 -4.62 -2.96 3.21
CA ILE A 131 -4.94 -1.53 3.28
C ILE A 131 -5.30 -1.24 4.73
N TYR A 132 -4.52 -0.39 5.39
CA TYR A 132 -4.66 -0.16 6.82
C TYR A 132 -4.66 1.33 7.14
N ARG A 133 -5.80 1.85 7.63
CA ARG A 133 -5.98 3.24 8.04
C ARG A 133 -5.49 4.24 6.98
N CYS A 134 -5.74 3.95 5.72
CA CYS A 134 -5.42 4.88 4.63
C CYS A 134 -6.54 5.92 4.52
N CYS A 135 -6.15 7.17 4.32
CA CYS A 135 -7.05 8.23 3.91
C CYS A 135 -7.23 8.13 2.39
N GLN A 136 -8.47 7.96 1.98
CA GLN A 136 -8.88 8.00 0.58
C GLN A 136 -9.82 9.20 0.43
N ARG A 137 -10.01 9.75 -0.77
CA ARG A 137 -10.99 10.83 -0.98
C ARG A 137 -12.22 10.33 -1.73
N ARG A 138 -12.13 9.12 -2.29
CA ARG A 138 -13.09 8.54 -3.22
C ARG A 138 -13.25 7.06 -2.92
N ARG A 139 -14.42 6.55 -3.26
CA ARG A 139 -14.72 5.11 -3.19
C ARG A 139 -13.70 4.31 -4.01
N THR A 140 -13.03 3.37 -3.36
CA THR A 140 -12.02 2.51 -4.00
C THR A 140 -12.66 1.25 -4.56
N ARG A 141 -12.36 0.92 -5.82
CA ARG A 141 -12.72 -0.37 -6.44
C ARG A 141 -11.53 -1.33 -6.40
N ILE A 142 -11.72 -2.56 -5.93
CA ILE A 142 -10.70 -3.60 -5.98
C ILE A 142 -11.20 -4.72 -6.90
N SER A 143 -10.42 -5.00 -7.94
CA SER A 143 -10.71 -6.05 -8.94
C SER A 143 -9.45 -6.89 -9.19
N CYS A 144 -9.24 -7.90 -8.35
CA CYS A 144 -8.04 -8.74 -8.39
C CYS A 144 -8.43 -10.23 -8.38
N PRO A 145 -8.60 -10.88 -9.57
CA PRO A 145 -9.08 -12.26 -9.66
C PRO A 145 -8.17 -13.31 -9.02
N THR A 146 -6.88 -13.01 -8.87
CA THR A 146 -5.88 -13.91 -8.27
C THR A 146 -5.62 -13.61 -6.80
N LEU A 147 -6.32 -12.63 -6.21
CA LEU A 147 -6.15 -12.25 -4.82
C LEU A 147 -6.59 -13.40 -3.91
N ALA A 148 -5.66 -13.89 -3.09
CA ALA A 148 -5.88 -14.99 -2.17
C ALA A 148 -6.06 -14.51 -0.72
N SER A 149 -5.46 -13.37 -0.37
CA SER A 149 -5.51 -12.77 0.97
C SER A 149 -5.82 -11.27 0.90
N LEU A 150 -6.78 -10.85 1.70
CA LEU A 150 -7.21 -9.46 1.82
C LEU A 150 -7.26 -9.06 3.30
N ASP A 151 -6.58 -7.98 3.66
CA ASP A 151 -6.68 -7.35 4.99
C ASP A 151 -6.98 -5.87 4.82
N ILE A 152 -8.19 -5.46 5.21
CA ILE A 152 -8.67 -4.08 5.09
C ILE A 152 -9.07 -3.56 6.46
N GLU A 153 -8.52 -2.42 6.84
CA GLU A 153 -9.03 -1.51 7.85
C GLU A 153 -9.13 -0.14 7.19
N SER A 154 -10.32 0.29 6.80
CA SER A 154 -10.54 1.55 6.07
C SER A 154 -11.70 2.34 6.66
N TYR A 155 -11.59 3.66 6.57
CA TYR A 155 -12.65 4.60 6.95
C TYR A 155 -13.64 4.88 5.80
N GLN A 156 -13.40 4.31 4.61
CA GLN A 156 -14.16 4.64 3.41
C GLN A 156 -14.78 3.44 2.73
N GLU A 157 -15.88 3.71 2.01
CA GLU A 157 -16.58 2.72 1.21
C GLU A 157 -15.64 2.08 0.19
N MET A 158 -15.71 0.75 0.11
CA MET A 158 -14.96 -0.03 -0.87
C MET A 158 -15.90 -0.89 -1.71
N GLU A 159 -15.49 -1.19 -2.93
CA GLU A 159 -16.21 -2.10 -3.82
C GLU A 159 -15.27 -3.23 -4.22
N LEU A 160 -15.54 -4.44 -3.73
CA LEU A 160 -14.80 -5.64 -4.14
C LEU A 160 -15.51 -6.27 -5.36
N LYS A 161 -14.75 -6.53 -6.42
CA LYS A 161 -15.23 -7.19 -7.64
C LYS A 161 -14.32 -8.33 -8.01
N ASN A 162 -14.91 -9.38 -8.60
CA ASN A 162 -14.17 -10.47 -9.21
C ASN A 162 -13.15 -11.13 -8.25
N MET A 163 -13.58 -11.45 -7.03
CA MET A 163 -12.75 -12.02 -5.96
C MET A 163 -12.73 -13.56 -5.99
N THR A 164 -12.54 -14.14 -7.18
CA THR A 164 -12.75 -15.59 -7.40
C THR A 164 -11.75 -16.49 -6.68
N SER A 165 -10.54 -15.99 -6.39
CA SER A 165 -9.48 -16.74 -5.70
C SER A 165 -9.37 -16.44 -4.20
N LEU A 166 -10.23 -15.57 -3.65
CA LEU A 166 -10.08 -15.06 -2.29
C LEU A 166 -10.38 -16.15 -1.25
N LYS A 167 -9.38 -16.46 -0.42
CA LYS A 167 -9.47 -17.52 0.61
C LYS A 167 -9.50 -16.94 2.01
N TYR A 168 -8.76 -15.85 2.23
CA TYR A 168 -8.62 -15.19 3.51
C TYR A 168 -9.05 -13.73 3.36
N ALA A 169 -9.98 -13.30 4.20
CA ALA A 169 -10.38 -11.90 4.28
C ALA A 169 -10.48 -11.48 5.74
N LYS A 170 -9.79 -10.41 6.10
CA LYS A 170 -9.98 -9.69 7.34
C LYS A 170 -10.45 -8.28 6.99
N ILE A 171 -11.63 -7.90 7.48
CA ILE A 171 -12.22 -6.61 7.16
C ILE A 171 -12.69 -5.96 8.45
N CYS A 172 -12.06 -4.85 8.79
CA CYS A 172 -12.47 -3.96 9.86
C CYS A 172 -13.18 -2.75 9.24
N LEU A 173 -14.49 -2.66 9.47
CA LEU A 173 -15.32 -1.56 8.97
C LEU A 173 -15.48 -0.51 10.05
N HIS A 174 -15.41 0.76 9.65
CA HIS A 174 -15.76 1.89 10.49
C HIS A 174 -17.23 2.25 10.27
N LEU A 175 -18.06 1.98 11.28
CA LEU A 175 -19.46 2.39 11.28
C LEU A 175 -19.55 3.86 11.70
N ASP A 176 -19.37 4.77 10.75
CA ASP A 176 -19.91 6.13 10.89
C ASP A 176 -21.35 6.13 10.40
N GLU A 177 -22.20 6.94 11.05
CA GLU A 177 -23.68 6.93 10.93
C GLU A 177 -24.25 7.14 9.51
N ASN A 178 -23.42 7.35 8.48
CA ASN A 178 -23.85 7.78 7.15
C ASN A 178 -23.55 6.83 5.98
N HIS A 179 -22.80 5.74 6.13
CA HIS A 179 -22.42 4.91 4.97
C HIS A 179 -22.53 3.41 5.28
N GLY A 180 -23.59 2.79 4.81
CA GLY A 180 -23.86 1.36 5.01
C GLY A 180 -22.94 0.46 4.16
N ASP A 181 -21.91 -0.08 4.78
CA ASP A 181 -20.94 -1.03 4.20
C ASP A 181 -21.49 -2.46 3.97
N LEU A 182 -22.78 -2.61 3.65
CA LEU A 182 -23.42 -3.93 3.53
C LEU A 182 -23.17 -4.63 2.18
N ASN A 183 -22.66 -3.91 1.18
CA ASN A 183 -22.44 -4.48 -0.16
C ASN A 183 -21.14 -5.29 -0.29
N LEU A 184 -20.18 -5.10 0.62
CA LEU A 184 -18.91 -5.83 0.63
C LEU A 184 -19.11 -7.33 0.87
N LEU A 185 -20.09 -7.69 1.72
CA LEU A 185 -20.35 -9.07 2.11
C LEU A 185 -20.75 -9.96 0.93
N SER A 186 -21.47 -9.40 -0.06
CA SER A 186 -21.86 -10.14 -1.26
C SER A 186 -20.66 -10.64 -2.08
N SER A 187 -19.58 -9.86 -2.10
CA SER A 187 -18.34 -10.17 -2.83
C SER A 187 -17.42 -11.16 -2.10
N LEU A 188 -17.73 -11.51 -0.86
CA LEU A 188 -16.93 -12.40 0.00
C LEU A 188 -17.52 -13.81 0.14
N SER A 189 -18.53 -14.13 -0.68
CA SER A 189 -19.26 -15.40 -0.61
C SER A 189 -18.39 -16.66 -0.79
N ASN A 190 -17.21 -16.55 -1.41
CA ASN A 190 -16.28 -17.67 -1.65
C ASN A 190 -15.13 -17.77 -0.61
N VAL A 191 -15.09 -16.90 0.39
CA VAL A 191 -13.99 -16.82 1.36
C VAL A 191 -14.04 -17.98 2.34
N SER A 192 -12.91 -18.68 2.53
CA SER A 192 -12.80 -19.81 3.47
C SER A 192 -12.57 -19.36 4.92
N HIS A 193 -11.88 -18.25 5.10
CA HIS A 193 -11.58 -17.66 6.40
C HIS A 193 -11.93 -16.18 6.37
N LEU A 194 -13.07 -15.82 6.94
CA LEU A 194 -13.55 -14.46 7.04
C LEU A 194 -13.48 -14.00 8.49
N SER A 195 -12.80 -12.88 8.74
CA SER A 195 -12.81 -12.18 10.02
C SER A 195 -13.39 -10.79 9.80
N LEU A 196 -14.47 -10.49 10.52
CA LEU A 196 -15.12 -9.18 10.49
C LEU A 196 -14.90 -8.48 11.83
N GLY A 197 -14.40 -7.25 11.76
CA GLY A 197 -14.25 -6.36 12.90
C GLY A 197 -15.12 -5.12 12.71
N LEU A 198 -15.66 -4.61 13.81
CA LEU A 198 -16.29 -3.30 13.82
C LEU A 198 -15.43 -2.36 14.67
N LEU A 199 -14.97 -1.28 14.04
CA LEU A 199 -14.30 -0.21 14.73
C LEU A 199 -15.33 0.87 15.04
N SER A 200 -16.01 0.71 16.17
CA SER A 200 -16.83 1.77 16.74
C SER A 200 -15.91 2.87 17.30
N SER A 201 -16.29 4.13 17.10
CA SER A 201 -15.70 5.29 17.81
C SER A 201 -15.81 5.18 19.34
N VAL A 202 -16.57 4.18 19.82
CA VAL A 202 -16.73 3.79 21.22
C VAL A 202 -16.38 2.31 21.37
N GLN A 203 -15.19 1.99 21.90
CA GLN A 203 -14.71 0.67 22.35
C GLN A 203 -15.33 -0.58 21.68
N GLY A 204 -14.53 -1.23 20.82
CA GLY A 204 -14.94 -2.23 19.84
C GLY A 204 -15.76 -3.42 20.32
N ILE A 205 -16.66 -3.85 19.44
CA ILE A 205 -17.37 -5.13 19.49
C ILE A 205 -16.75 -6.03 18.42
N PHE A 206 -16.14 -7.14 18.85
CA PHE A 206 -15.69 -8.20 17.95
C PHE A 206 -16.84 -9.18 17.72
N LEU A 207 -17.28 -9.35 16.47
CA LEU A 207 -18.19 -10.44 16.08
C LEU A 207 -17.35 -11.52 15.40
N PHE A 208 -17.16 -12.64 16.10
CA PHE A 208 -16.59 -13.85 15.50
C PHE A 208 -17.75 -14.64 14.87
N SER A 209 -17.64 -14.95 13.58
CA SER A 209 -18.46 -15.96 12.89
C SER A 209 -17.56 -17.02 12.31
#